data_AF-A0A497K006-F1
#
_entry.id   AF-A0A497K006-F1
#
_cell.length_a   1.000
_cell.length_b   1.000
_cell.length_c   1.000
_cell.angle_alpha   90.00
_cell.angle_beta   90.00
_cell.angle_gamma   90.00
#
_symmetry.space_group_name_H-M   'P 1'
#
loop_
_entity.id
_entity.type
_entity.pdbx_description
1 polymer ?
#
loop_
_entity_poly.entity_id
_entity_poly.type
_entity_poly.pdbx_seq_one_letter_code
_entity_poly.pdbx_strand_id
1 'polypeptide(L)'
;MSFLAEKLRRQTSELANLLTRRINDLRDREGLASFIRSLSKSGTEASFFEPGDYYAVGIDGSMDYDEVLEMLLFYVCATGFRCKFTVNDEIEFDLDEVVRDRRLMASTSVPLWIEDLYYVTEESDSTEYDLTRTAERIPYSLMTMAELYLALKAADEDDVKLVFLDRPMHGTYGPVSRDLRLY
;
A
#
# COMPACT_ATOMS: atom_id res chain seq x y z
N MET A 1 -7.16 16.16 21.78
CA MET A 1 -6.24 15.35 20.95
C MET A 1 -5.12 14.83 21.84
N SER A 2 -4.73 13.56 21.70
CA SER A 2 -3.81 12.86 22.61
C SER A 2 -2.37 13.37 22.46
N PHE A 3 -1.71 13.70 23.58
CA PHE A 3 -0.28 14.09 23.65
C PHE A 3 0.64 13.11 22.90
N LEU A 4 0.28 11.82 22.89
CA LEU A 4 1.03 10.78 22.19
C LEU A 4 0.99 10.99 20.67
N ALA A 5 -0.17 11.35 20.12
CA ALA A 5 -0.34 11.58 18.69
C ALA A 5 0.44 12.82 18.20
N GLU A 6 0.47 13.89 19.00
CA GLU A 6 1.29 15.08 18.69
C GLU A 6 2.78 14.78 18.77
N LYS A 7 3.22 14.04 19.80
CA LYS A 7 4.63 13.63 19.94
C LYS A 7 5.06 12.75 18.75
N LEU A 8 4.23 11.78 18.38
CA LEU A 8 4.50 10.90 17.25
C LEU A 8 4.62 11.72 15.96
N ARG A 9 3.64 12.61 15.69
CA ARG A 9 3.65 13.48 14.52
C ARG A 9 4.94 14.30 14.43
N ARG A 10 5.36 14.92 15.54
CA ARG A 10 6.60 15.70 15.58
C ARG A 10 7.82 14.85 15.26
N GLN A 11 7.96 13.68 15.89
CA GLN A 11 9.10 12.78 15.66
C GLN A 11 9.14 12.27 14.22
N THR A 12 7.98 11.92 13.65
CA THR A 12 7.87 11.53 12.24
C THR A 12 8.27 12.67 11.31
N SER A 13 7.82 13.91 11.58
CA SER A 13 8.22 15.08 10.79
C SER A 13 9.73 15.38 10.88
N GLU A 14 10.35 15.22 12.06
CA GLU A 14 11.80 15.39 12.23
C GLU A 14 12.59 14.36 11.41
N LEU A 15 12.16 13.09 11.43
CA LEU A 15 12.73 12.01 10.63
C LEU A 15 12.56 12.25 9.13
N ALA A 16 11.37 12.66 8.69
CA ALA A 16 11.09 12.99 7.30
C ALA A 16 11.99 14.13 6.82
N ASN A 17 12.10 15.21 7.59
CA ASN A 17 12.98 16.34 7.27
C ASN A 17 14.46 15.93 7.17
N LEU A 18 14.92 15.04 8.06
CA LEU A 18 16.29 14.53 8.01
C LEU A 18 16.52 13.70 6.74
N LEU A 19 15.57 12.84 6.36
CA LEU A 19 15.62 12.05 5.14
C LEU A 19 15.64 12.96 3.91
N THR A 20 14.74 13.94 3.82
CA THR A 20 14.68 14.90 2.71
C THR A 20 15.99 15.65 2.55
N ARG A 21 16.58 16.15 3.65
CA ARG A 21 17.91 16.80 3.60
C ARG A 21 18.97 15.87 3.03
N ARG A 22 19.04 14.62 3.51
CA ARG A 22 20.01 13.64 3.02
C ARG A 22 19.81 13.31 1.54
N ILE A 23 18.56 13.21 1.07
CA ILE A 23 18.26 12.98 -0.34
C ILE A 23 18.71 14.18 -1.19
N ASN A 24 18.45 15.40 -0.72
CA ASN A 24 18.89 16.61 -1.41
C ASN A 24 20.42 16.71 -1.46
N ASP A 25 21.13 16.37 -0.37
CA ASP A 25 22.59 16.30 -0.34
C ASP A 25 23.16 15.26 -1.33
N LEU A 26 22.39 14.21 -1.65
CA LEU A 26 22.77 13.19 -2.62
C LEU A 26 22.47 13.63 -4.06
N ARG A 27 21.45 14.47 -4.30
CA ARG A 27 21.03 14.92 -5.63
C ARG A 27 22.16 15.63 -6.39
N ASP A 28 22.92 16.47 -5.68
CA ASP A 28 23.98 17.30 -6.27
C ASP A 28 25.36 16.64 -6.26
N ARG A 29 25.44 15.37 -5.82
CA ARG A 29 26.71 14.66 -5.69
C ARG A 29 27.11 14.03 -7.01
N GLU A 30 28.05 14.68 -7.70
CA GLU A 30 28.66 14.17 -8.92
C GLU A 30 29.18 12.73 -8.72
N GLY A 31 28.86 11.85 -9.67
CA GLY A 31 29.29 10.45 -9.65
C GLY A 31 28.29 9.45 -9.04
N LEU A 32 27.17 9.88 -8.43
CA LEU A 32 26.11 8.94 -8.04
C LEU A 32 25.26 8.47 -9.23
N ALA A 33 25.12 9.31 -10.25
CA ALA A 33 24.36 8.99 -11.47
C ALA A 33 24.91 7.75 -12.20
N SER A 34 26.21 7.45 -12.08
CA SER A 34 26.81 6.25 -12.70
C SER A 34 26.41 4.94 -12.01
N PHE A 35 25.96 5.01 -10.76
CA PHE A 35 25.43 3.85 -10.01
C PHE A 35 23.92 3.68 -10.21
N ILE A 36 23.23 4.71 -10.69
CA ILE A 36 21.82 4.65 -11.03
C ILE A 36 21.72 4.19 -12.48
N ARG A 37 21.31 2.94 -12.69
CA ARG A 37 20.98 2.46 -14.03
C ARG A 37 19.73 3.20 -14.49
N SER A 38 19.92 4.30 -15.22
CA SER A 38 18.83 4.91 -15.96
C SER A 38 18.38 3.90 -17.00
N LEU A 39 17.10 3.51 -16.93
CA LEU A 39 16.46 2.79 -18.02
C LEU A 39 16.56 3.73 -19.24
N SER A 40 17.43 3.37 -20.18
CA SER A 40 17.62 4.14 -21.41
C SER A 40 16.25 4.41 -22.02
N LYS A 41 15.98 5.66 -22.41
CA LYS A 41 14.82 6.07 -23.20
C LYS A 41 14.69 5.13 -24.42
N SER A 42 13.99 4.00 -24.27
CA SER A 42 13.54 3.21 -25.41
C SER A 42 12.60 4.15 -26.15
N GLY A 43 12.93 4.41 -27.41
CA GLY A 43 12.34 5.48 -28.20
C GLY A 43 10.83 5.55 -28.06
N THR A 44 10.34 6.74 -27.75
CA THR A 44 9.05 7.27 -28.17
C THR A 44 7.91 6.26 -28.23
N GLU A 45 7.59 5.60 -27.12
CA GLU A 45 6.20 5.19 -26.95
C GLU A 45 5.48 6.40 -26.39
N ALA A 46 4.49 6.88 -27.14
CA ALA A 46 3.64 8.01 -26.77
C ALA A 46 3.36 7.96 -25.27
N SER A 47 3.56 9.08 -24.58
CA SER A 47 3.17 9.22 -23.18
C SER A 47 1.79 8.59 -23.03
N PHE A 48 1.71 7.52 -22.21
CA PHE A 48 0.45 6.82 -21.95
C PHE A 48 -0.64 7.78 -21.45
N PHE A 49 -0.22 8.93 -20.92
CA PHE A 49 -1.04 10.04 -20.52
C PHE A 49 -1.04 11.16 -21.55
N GLU A 50 -2.19 11.77 -21.80
CA GLU A 50 -2.25 13.06 -22.48
C GLU A 50 -1.60 14.14 -21.59
N PRO A 51 -1.10 15.26 -22.16
CA PRO A 51 -0.61 16.36 -21.34
C PRO A 51 -1.70 16.91 -20.42
N GLY A 52 -1.37 17.12 -19.14
CA GLY A 52 -2.35 17.54 -18.15
C GLY A 52 -1.91 17.38 -16.71
N ASP A 53 -2.79 17.82 -15.80
CA ASP A 53 -2.65 17.68 -14.37
C ASP A 53 -3.49 16.49 -13.88
N TYR A 54 -2.86 15.56 -13.19
CA TYR A 54 -3.50 14.34 -12.69
C TYR A 54 -3.09 14.03 -11.27
N TYR A 55 -3.68 12.98 -10.72
CA TYR A 55 -3.36 12.46 -9.42
C TYR A 55 -2.86 11.02 -9.48
N ALA A 56 -1.87 10.76 -8.63
CA ALA A 56 -1.45 9.43 -8.27
C ALA A 56 -1.88 9.13 -6.83
N VAL A 57 -2.26 7.89 -6.57
CA VAL A 57 -2.69 7.43 -5.25
C VAL A 57 -1.82 6.26 -4.82
N GLY A 58 -1.10 6.39 -3.71
CA GLY A 58 -0.44 5.27 -3.05
C GLY A 58 -1.29 4.71 -1.93
N ILE A 59 -1.52 3.40 -1.92
CA ILE A 59 -2.36 2.72 -0.93
C ILE A 59 -1.52 1.72 -0.16
N ASP A 60 -1.67 1.74 1.16
CA ASP A 60 -1.01 0.81 2.07
C ASP A 60 -1.94 0.41 3.20
N GLY A 61 -1.77 -0.81 3.68
CA GLY A 61 -2.55 -1.45 4.72
C GLY A 61 -1.72 -1.83 5.92
N SER A 62 -2.38 -1.95 7.07
CA SER A 62 -1.76 -2.47 8.28
C SER A 62 -2.78 -3.31 9.04
N MET A 63 -2.28 -4.28 9.78
CA MET A 63 -3.09 -5.17 10.60
C MET A 63 -2.37 -5.49 11.90
N ASP A 64 -3.15 -5.80 12.92
CA ASP A 64 -2.68 -6.34 14.18
C ASP A 64 -3.72 -7.33 14.71
N TYR A 65 -3.29 -8.38 15.40
CA TYR A 65 -4.19 -9.39 15.95
C TYR A 65 -3.66 -9.96 17.25
N ASP A 66 -4.59 -10.40 18.09
CA ASP A 66 -4.31 -11.05 19.37
C ASP A 66 -5.35 -12.15 19.64
N GLU A 67 -4.97 -13.12 20.47
CA GLU A 67 -5.84 -14.22 20.88
C GLU A 67 -6.24 -14.05 22.34
N VAL A 68 -7.54 -13.90 22.61
CA VAL A 68 -8.07 -13.67 23.96
C VAL A 68 -9.33 -14.50 24.16
N LEU A 69 -9.34 -15.35 25.21
CA LEU A 69 -10.50 -16.16 25.60
C LEU A 69 -11.08 -16.99 24.43
N GLU A 70 -10.21 -17.69 23.70
CA GLU A 70 -10.59 -18.49 22.53
C GLU A 70 -11.24 -17.68 21.39
N MET A 71 -10.95 -16.37 21.33
CA MET A 71 -11.28 -15.50 20.21
C MET A 71 -10.03 -14.93 19.58
N LEU A 72 -10.01 -14.90 18.25
CA LEU A 72 -9.12 -14.08 17.46
C LEU A 72 -9.70 -12.67 17.35
N LEU A 73 -9.04 -11.70 17.99
CA LEU A 73 -9.36 -10.28 17.89
C LEU A 73 -8.36 -9.64 16.95
N PHE A 74 -8.83 -9.13 15.81
CA PHE A 74 -7.95 -8.48 14.86
C PHE A 74 -8.48 -7.14 14.39
N TYR A 75 -7.54 -6.24 14.13
CA TYR A 75 -7.77 -4.92 13.56
C TYR A 75 -7.08 -4.86 12.20
N VAL A 76 -7.80 -4.36 11.21
CA VAL A 76 -7.22 -4.04 9.89
C VAL A 76 -7.53 -2.59 9.55
N CYS A 77 -6.59 -1.94 8.87
CA CYS A 77 -6.81 -0.65 8.25
C CYS A 77 -6.09 -0.54 6.92
N ALA A 78 -6.61 0.31 6.05
CA ALA A 78 -5.98 0.71 4.80
C ALA A 78 -6.18 2.21 4.58
N THR A 79 -5.19 2.85 3.97
CA THR A 79 -5.23 4.30 3.70
C THR A 79 -4.59 4.64 2.37
N GLY A 80 -5.20 5.61 1.66
CA GLY A 80 -4.66 6.21 0.45
C GLY A 80 -3.96 7.55 0.72
N PHE A 81 -2.84 7.77 0.05
CA PHE A 81 -2.13 9.04 -0.04
C PHE A 81 -2.18 9.53 -1.49
N ARG A 82 -2.62 10.78 -1.66
CA ARG A 82 -2.81 11.40 -2.97
C ARG A 82 -1.66 12.37 -3.24
N CYS A 83 -1.12 12.30 -4.45
CA CYS A 83 -0.03 13.12 -4.95
C CYS A 83 -0.44 13.72 -6.30
N LYS A 84 -0.26 15.02 -6.49
CA LYS A 84 -0.47 15.63 -7.82
C LYS A 84 0.74 15.36 -8.69
N PHE A 85 0.51 15.10 -9.97
CA PHE A 85 1.59 15.08 -10.95
C PHE A 85 1.16 15.76 -12.25
N THR A 86 2.13 16.31 -12.96
CA THR A 86 1.91 17.00 -14.24
C THR A 86 2.61 16.24 -15.35
N VAL A 87 1.91 16.06 -16.47
CA VAL A 87 2.41 15.43 -17.69
C VAL A 87 2.60 16.51 -18.74
N ASN A 88 3.85 16.75 -19.13
CA ASN A 88 4.23 17.60 -20.27
C ASN A 88 5.21 16.81 -21.16
N ASP A 89 6.39 17.37 -21.46
CA ASP A 89 7.51 16.63 -22.09
C ASP A 89 8.11 15.58 -21.14
N GLU A 90 7.96 15.81 -19.84
CA GLU A 90 8.36 14.91 -18.75
C GLU A 90 7.20 14.77 -17.73
N ILE A 91 7.28 13.74 -16.88
CA ILE A 91 6.32 13.50 -15.80
C ILE A 91 6.94 13.97 -14.49
N GLU A 92 6.31 14.96 -13.85
CA GLU A 92 6.79 15.53 -12.58
C GLU A 92 5.76 15.32 -11.47
N PHE A 93 6.20 14.73 -10.35
CA PHE A 93 5.37 14.50 -9.16
C PHE A 93 5.64 15.57 -8.10
N ASP A 94 4.57 16.16 -7.56
CA ASP A 94 4.63 17.10 -6.45
C ASP A 94 4.63 16.33 -5.11
N LEU A 95 5.82 15.88 -4.72
CA LEU A 95 6.01 15.04 -3.52
C LEU A 95 5.89 15.83 -2.20
N ASP A 96 6.02 17.15 -2.25
CA ASP A 96 5.92 18.00 -1.04
C ASP A 96 4.45 18.19 -0.61
N GLU A 97 3.51 18.07 -1.55
CA GLU A 97 2.06 18.22 -1.34
C GLU A 97 1.31 16.88 -1.23
N VAL A 98 2.00 15.79 -0.86
CA VAL A 98 1.37 14.48 -0.65
C VAL A 98 0.47 14.53 0.58
N VAL A 99 -0.82 14.26 0.37
CA VAL A 99 -1.83 14.30 1.44
C VAL A 99 -2.52 12.97 1.63
N ARG A 100 -2.79 12.62 2.89
CA ARG A 100 -3.66 11.50 3.22
C ARG A 100 -5.10 11.82 2.80
N ASP A 101 -5.64 11.07 1.84
CA ASP A 101 -7.00 11.30 1.35
C ASP A 101 -8.01 10.64 2.30
N ARG A 102 -8.81 11.46 2.99
CA ARG A 102 -9.82 10.99 3.94
C ARG A 102 -10.94 10.18 3.28
N ARG A 103 -11.16 10.34 1.97
CA ARG A 103 -12.12 9.55 1.21
C ARG A 103 -11.61 8.14 0.96
N LEU A 104 -10.29 7.94 1.00
CA LEU A 104 -9.61 6.67 0.78
C LEU A 104 -9.09 6.09 2.10
N MET A 105 -10.03 5.73 2.97
CA MET A 105 -9.72 5.10 4.26
C MET A 105 -10.73 4.00 4.55
N ALA A 106 -10.24 2.86 5.04
CA ALA A 106 -11.07 1.78 5.55
C ALA A 106 -10.42 1.20 6.81
N SER A 107 -11.22 0.85 7.81
CA SER A 107 -10.72 0.18 9.01
C SER A 107 -11.83 -0.59 9.69
N THR A 108 -11.51 -1.75 10.26
CA THR A 108 -12.46 -2.53 11.05
C THR A 108 -11.74 -3.33 12.13
N SER A 109 -12.45 -3.58 13.23
CA SER A 109 -12.06 -4.53 14.27
C SER A 109 -13.03 -5.69 14.23
N VAL A 110 -12.51 -6.90 14.16
CA VAL A 110 -13.31 -8.12 14.01
C VAL A 110 -12.98 -9.07 15.16
N PRO A 111 -13.96 -9.39 16.01
CA PRO A 111 -13.89 -10.55 16.89
C PRO A 111 -14.34 -11.80 16.12
N LEU A 112 -13.53 -12.85 16.17
CA LEU A 112 -13.84 -14.13 15.57
C LEU A 112 -13.57 -15.25 16.58
N TRP A 113 -14.57 -16.08 16.87
CA TRP A 113 -14.36 -17.23 17.74
C TRP A 113 -13.46 -18.25 17.06
N ILE A 114 -12.57 -18.90 17.81
CA ILE A 114 -11.66 -19.92 17.26
C ILE A 114 -12.46 -21.08 16.67
N GLU A 115 -13.60 -21.44 17.27
CA GLU A 115 -14.52 -22.45 16.71
C GLU A 115 -15.12 -22.06 15.36
N ASP A 116 -15.21 -20.75 15.07
CA ASP A 116 -15.73 -20.25 13.80
C ASP A 116 -14.68 -20.28 12.68
N LEU A 117 -13.38 -20.39 13.00
CA LEU A 117 -12.29 -20.35 12.01
C LEU A 117 -12.45 -21.43 10.94
N TYR A 118 -12.88 -22.64 11.34
CA TYR A 118 -13.08 -23.78 10.43
C TYR A 118 -14.16 -23.52 9.37
N TYR A 119 -15.18 -22.73 9.71
CA TYR A 119 -16.24 -22.35 8.75
C TYR A 119 -15.77 -21.28 7.78
N VAL A 120 -14.80 -20.46 8.18
CA VAL A 120 -14.27 -19.36 7.36
C VAL A 120 -13.20 -19.86 6.37
N THR A 121 -12.44 -20.89 6.72
CA THR A 121 -11.35 -21.40 5.86
C THR A 121 -11.72 -22.57 4.95
N GLU A 122 -12.91 -23.15 5.10
CA GLU A 122 -13.33 -24.39 4.43
C GLU A 122 -12.39 -25.59 4.72
N GLU A 123 -11.51 -25.49 5.72
CA GLU A 123 -10.56 -26.54 6.09
C GLU A 123 -11.21 -27.43 7.17
N SER A 124 -12.01 -28.41 6.73
CA SER A 124 -12.77 -29.29 7.64
C SER A 124 -11.92 -30.32 8.41
N ASP A 125 -10.68 -30.56 7.97
CA ASP A 125 -9.74 -31.58 8.49
C ASP A 125 -8.43 -30.95 9.01
N SER A 126 -8.47 -29.71 9.50
CA SER A 126 -7.28 -28.96 9.92
C SER A 126 -6.74 -29.38 11.30
N THR A 127 -5.41 -29.51 11.41
CA THR A 127 -4.65 -29.72 12.66
C THR A 127 -4.45 -28.42 13.45
N GLU A 128 -4.01 -28.49 14.73
CA GLU A 128 -3.63 -27.29 15.51
C GLU A 128 -2.60 -26.37 14.80
N TYR A 129 -1.73 -26.93 13.96
CA TYR A 129 -0.79 -26.15 13.14
C TYR A 129 -1.48 -25.29 12.07
N ASP A 130 -2.61 -25.77 11.55
CA ASP A 130 -3.39 -25.07 10.53
C ASP A 130 -4.22 -23.92 11.13
N LEU A 131 -4.56 -24.02 12.42
CA LEU A 131 -5.21 -22.94 13.19
C LEU A 131 -4.32 -21.69 13.30
N THR A 132 -3.04 -21.84 13.69
CA THR A 132 -2.11 -20.70 13.79
C THR A 132 -1.90 -20.03 12.43
N ARG A 133 -1.76 -20.81 11.36
CA ARG A 133 -1.64 -20.29 9.99
C ARG A 133 -2.92 -19.60 9.53
N THR A 134 -4.07 -20.10 9.95
CA THR A 134 -5.39 -19.52 9.65
C THR A 134 -5.59 -18.18 10.37
N ALA A 135 -5.15 -18.08 11.62
CA ALA A 135 -5.20 -16.85 12.41
C ALA A 135 -4.41 -15.69 11.78
N GLU A 136 -3.34 -15.99 11.03
CA GLU A 136 -2.59 -14.99 10.25
C GLU A 136 -3.25 -14.68 8.89
N ARG A 137 -3.82 -15.70 8.22
CA ARG A 137 -4.38 -15.57 6.87
C ARG A 137 -5.63 -14.72 6.82
N ILE A 138 -6.51 -14.81 7.82
CA ILE A 138 -7.79 -14.08 7.82
C ILE A 138 -7.57 -12.56 7.92
N PRO A 139 -6.81 -12.03 8.91
CA PRO A 139 -6.49 -10.61 8.98
C PRO A 139 -5.78 -10.12 7.71
N TYR A 140 -4.83 -10.89 7.20
CA TYR A 140 -4.11 -10.53 5.97
C TYR A 140 -5.05 -10.42 4.76
N SER A 141 -5.97 -11.38 4.61
CA SER A 141 -6.94 -11.38 3.52
C SER A 141 -7.88 -10.17 3.63
N LEU A 142 -8.36 -9.85 4.83
CA LEU A 142 -9.24 -8.70 5.04
C LEU A 142 -8.53 -7.36 4.82
N MET A 143 -7.27 -7.24 5.26
CA MET A 143 -6.41 -6.08 4.97
C MET A 143 -6.21 -5.92 3.46
N THR A 144 -5.89 -7.01 2.76
CA THR A 144 -5.75 -7.03 1.29
C THR A 144 -7.05 -6.59 0.60
N MET A 145 -8.19 -7.07 1.06
CA MET A 145 -9.50 -6.63 0.55
C MET A 145 -9.73 -5.13 0.77
N ALA A 146 -9.33 -4.59 1.93
CA ALA A 146 -9.45 -3.17 2.22
C ALA A 146 -8.59 -2.33 1.25
N GLU A 147 -7.34 -2.72 1.00
CA GLU A 147 -6.47 -2.04 0.03
C GLU A 147 -7.05 -2.09 -1.40
N LEU A 148 -7.50 -3.26 -1.86
CA LEU A 148 -8.09 -3.41 -3.19
C LEU A 148 -9.39 -2.62 -3.35
N TYR A 149 -10.21 -2.56 -2.29
CA TYR A 149 -11.41 -1.73 -2.27
C TYR A 149 -11.07 -0.25 -2.41
N LEU A 150 -10.03 0.22 -1.71
CA LEU A 150 -9.55 1.61 -1.87
C LEU A 150 -8.95 1.86 -3.25
N ALA A 151 -8.27 0.87 -3.83
CA ALA A 151 -7.70 0.96 -5.18
C ALA A 151 -8.79 1.09 -6.23
N LEU A 152 -9.85 0.29 -6.12
CA LEU A 152 -11.03 0.39 -6.97
C LEU A 152 -11.67 1.78 -6.85
N LYS A 153 -11.88 2.25 -5.62
CA LYS A 153 -12.45 3.57 -5.36
C LYS A 153 -11.60 4.71 -5.93
N ALA A 154 -10.28 4.60 -5.86
CA ALA A 154 -9.37 5.57 -6.45
C ALA A 154 -9.40 5.52 -7.99
N ALA A 155 -9.50 4.33 -8.57
CA ALA A 155 -9.56 4.14 -10.03
C ALA A 155 -10.88 4.65 -10.64
N ASP A 156 -11.96 4.73 -9.87
CA ASP A 156 -13.24 5.33 -10.28
C ASP A 156 -13.19 6.87 -10.37
N GLU A 157 -12.15 7.53 -9.86
CA GLU A 157 -11.97 8.99 -9.98
C GLU A 157 -11.26 9.32 -11.31
N ASP A 158 -11.93 10.07 -12.20
CA ASP A 158 -11.41 10.39 -13.55
C ASP A 158 -10.05 11.09 -13.55
N ASP A 159 -9.73 11.85 -12.50
CA ASP A 159 -8.49 12.60 -12.36
C ASP A 159 -7.35 11.77 -11.74
N VAL A 160 -7.63 10.58 -11.23
CA VAL A 160 -6.63 9.62 -10.77
C VAL A 160 -6.19 8.75 -11.94
N LYS A 161 -4.90 8.83 -12.27
CA LYS A 161 -4.32 8.13 -13.42
C LYS A 161 -3.32 7.05 -13.05
N LEU A 162 -2.84 7.07 -11.80
CA LEU A 162 -1.88 6.11 -11.27
C LEU A 162 -2.32 5.65 -9.88
N VAL A 163 -2.31 4.33 -9.67
CA VAL A 163 -2.52 3.73 -8.35
C VAL A 163 -1.29 2.87 -8.03
N PHE A 164 -0.64 3.16 -6.91
CA PHE A 164 0.50 2.40 -6.39
C PHE A 164 0.03 1.51 -5.24
N LEU A 165 0.43 0.24 -5.30
CA LEU A 165 0.20 -0.76 -4.26
C LEU A 165 1.56 -1.26 -3.75
N ASP A 166 1.63 -1.57 -2.46
CA ASP A 166 2.83 -2.13 -1.78
C ASP A 166 3.18 -3.57 -2.23
N ARG A 167 2.31 -4.18 -3.05
CA ARG A 167 2.37 -5.56 -3.49
C ARG A 167 2.18 -5.72 -4.99
N PRO A 168 2.77 -6.77 -5.58
CA PRO A 168 2.46 -7.13 -6.95
C PRO A 168 1.07 -7.77 -7.06
N MET A 169 0.32 -7.39 -8.09
CA MET A 169 -1.01 -7.96 -8.39
C MET A 169 -1.00 -9.48 -8.55
N HIS A 170 0.10 -10.05 -9.06
CA HIS A 170 0.24 -11.50 -9.22
C HIS A 170 0.35 -12.23 -7.88
N GLY A 171 0.88 -11.58 -6.84
CA GLY A 171 0.96 -12.15 -5.48
C GLY A 171 -0.39 -12.17 -4.77
N THR A 172 -1.32 -11.30 -5.19
CA THR A 172 -2.66 -11.19 -4.63
C THR A 172 -3.59 -12.32 -5.07
N TYR A 173 -3.34 -12.92 -6.24
CA TYR A 173 -4.09 -14.05 -6.77
C TYR A 173 -3.17 -15.27 -6.93
N GLY A 174 -3.27 -16.24 -6.02
CA GLY A 174 -2.50 -17.49 -6.07
C GLY A 174 -2.47 -18.18 -7.45
N PRO A 175 -3.60 -18.28 -8.18
CA PRO A 175 -3.62 -18.81 -9.54
C PRO A 175 -2.83 -17.97 -10.57
N VAL A 176 -2.92 -16.63 -10.51
CA VAL A 176 -2.21 -15.70 -11.41
C VAL A 176 -0.70 -15.73 -11.14
N SER A 177 -0.29 -15.94 -9.88
CA SER A 177 1.12 -16.13 -9.50
C SER A 177 1.77 -17.35 -10.18
N ARG A 178 0.98 -18.41 -10.44
CA ARG A 178 1.45 -19.63 -11.10
C ARG A 178 1.65 -19.42 -12.58
N ASP A 179 0.74 -18.70 -13.22
CA ASP A 179 0.72 -18.53 -14.67
C ASP A 179 1.74 -17.46 -15.14
N LEU A 180 2.07 -16.46 -14.32
CA LEU A 180 3.11 -15.47 -14.60
C LEU A 180 4.55 -15.96 -14.36
N ARG A 181 4.76 -17.11 -13.73
CA ARG A 181 6.10 -17.73 -13.57
C ARG A 181 6.60 -18.43 -14.85
N LEU A 182 5.76 -18.53 -15.88
CA LEU A 182 6.06 -19.23 -17.13
C LEU A 182 6.62 -18.32 -18.23
N TYR A 183 6.89 -17.05 -17.94
CA TYR A 183 7.53 -16.10 -18.85
C TYR A 183 8.77 -15.46 -18.24
#